data_AF-A0A0N4VL72-F1
#
_entry.id   AF-A0A0N4VL72-F1
#
_cell.length_a   1.000
_cell.length_b   1.000
_cell.length_c   1.000
_cell.angle_alpha   90.00
_cell.angle_beta   90.00
_cell.angle_gamma   90.00
#
_symmetry.space_group_name_H-M   'P 1'
#
loop_
_entity.id
_entity.type
_entity.pdbx_description
1 polymer ?
#
loop_
_entity_poly.entity_id
_entity_poly.type
_entity_poly.pdbx_seq_one_letter_code
_entity_poly.pdbx_strand_id
1 'polypeptide(L)'
;MESCLAAIRTATNNDDIVKIIYNAVESPDLYTFSEILAENAVKGLLNHPEFARFYHLLQLFAYGTYEQYLLEKEELPELTHAMILKLRQLTLVSMCVQHKQIPVKEAMNLLRLDSVLELQAIFIGAVYAGILQGKWNTEKETIEVQSWRSRDVQAEELNTMRLRLSRWIHYCSNAVEGLENIVTNAEKAIADAEANELKALNYFS
;
A
#
# COMPACT_ATOMS: atom_id res chain seq x y z
N MET A 1 -18.24 -6.86 3.83
CA MET A 1 -18.21 -5.42 4.15
C MET A 1 -19.62 -4.86 4.35
N GLU A 2 -20.49 -4.88 3.34
CA GLU A 2 -21.86 -4.32 3.44
C GLU A 2 -22.68 -4.88 4.61
N SER A 3 -22.59 -6.19 4.88
CA SER A 3 -23.24 -6.82 6.04
C SER A 3 -22.77 -6.24 7.38
N CYS A 4 -21.46 -5.97 7.54
CA CYS A 4 -20.93 -5.36 8.76
C CYS A 4 -21.39 -3.91 8.91
N LEU A 5 -21.42 -3.14 7.82
CA LEU A 5 -21.90 -1.74 7.85
C LEU A 5 -23.39 -1.68 8.19
N ALA A 6 -24.21 -2.55 7.60
CA ALA A 6 -25.62 -2.66 7.95
C ALA A 6 -25.80 -3.00 9.44
N ALA A 7 -25.03 -3.96 9.96
CA ALA A 7 -25.07 -4.34 11.37
C ALA A 7 -24.70 -3.18 12.30
N ILE A 8 -23.66 -2.41 11.97
CA ILE A 8 -23.21 -1.24 12.76
C ILE A 8 -24.29 -0.16 12.79
N ARG A 9 -24.95 0.10 11.66
CA ARG A 9 -26.02 1.11 11.57
C ARG A 9 -27.27 0.71 12.36
N THR A 10 -27.51 -0.59 12.52
CA THR A 10 -28.61 -1.11 13.34
C THR A 10 -28.26 -1.33 14.81
N ALA A 11 -26.96 -1.27 15.16
CA ALA A 11 -26.52 -1.50 16.53
C ALA A 11 -26.99 -0.34 17.42
N THR A 12 -27.53 -0.69 18.58
CA THR A 12 -28.05 0.27 19.56
C THR A 12 -27.12 0.46 20.75
N ASN A 13 -26.23 -0.50 21.00
CA ASN A 13 -25.31 -0.51 22.15
C ASN A 13 -23.84 -0.54 21.70
N ASN A 14 -22.96 0.04 22.51
CA ASN A 14 -21.52 0.06 22.23
C ASN A 14 -20.92 -1.36 22.24
N ASP A 15 -21.38 -2.25 23.11
CA ASP A 15 -20.93 -3.65 23.16
C ASP A 15 -21.21 -4.42 21.87
N ASP A 16 -22.32 -4.13 21.20
CA ASP A 16 -22.66 -4.77 19.93
C ASP A 16 -21.76 -4.25 18.81
N ILE A 17 -21.42 -2.96 18.82
CA ILE A 17 -20.43 -2.38 17.89
C ILE A 17 -19.07 -3.04 18.10
N VAL A 18 -18.64 -3.25 19.34
CA VAL A 18 -17.37 -3.94 19.65
C VAL A 18 -17.36 -5.35 19.06
N LYS A 19 -18.43 -6.13 19.27
CA LYS A 19 -18.53 -7.49 18.68
C LYS A 19 -18.45 -7.44 17.16
N ILE A 20 -19.09 -6.46 16.52
CA ILE A 20 -19.01 -6.31 15.07
C ILE A 20 -17.59 -5.95 14.63
N ILE A 21 -16.87 -5.10 15.36
CA ILE A 21 -15.46 -4.79 15.09
C ILE A 21 -14.60 -6.06 15.15
N TYR A 22 -14.74 -6.87 16.20
CA TYR A 22 -14.02 -8.15 16.30
C TYR A 22 -14.33 -9.06 15.12
N ASN A 23 -15.61 -9.25 14.81
CA ASN A 23 -16.03 -10.09 13.68
C ASN A 23 -15.49 -9.56 12.34
N ALA A 24 -15.44 -8.24 12.16
CA ALA A 24 -14.91 -7.63 10.95
C ALA A 24 -13.39 -7.86 10.83
N VAL A 25 -12.66 -7.64 11.91
CA VAL A 25 -11.20 -7.84 11.96
C VAL A 25 -10.81 -9.31 11.84
N GLU A 26 -11.64 -10.25 12.31
CA GLU A 26 -11.40 -11.69 12.17
C GLU A 26 -11.85 -12.26 10.81
N SER A 27 -12.78 -11.60 10.11
CA SER A 27 -13.37 -12.11 8.87
C SER A 27 -12.34 -12.35 7.75
N PRO A 28 -12.17 -13.57 7.21
CA PRO A 28 -11.07 -13.90 6.29
C PRO A 28 -11.09 -13.11 4.97
N ASP A 29 -12.23 -12.56 4.57
CA ASP A 29 -12.41 -11.85 3.29
C ASP A 29 -12.26 -10.33 3.40
N LEU A 30 -12.18 -9.81 4.63
CA LEU A 30 -12.15 -8.38 4.90
C LEU A 30 -10.73 -7.90 5.27
N TYR A 31 -10.18 -7.05 4.40
CA TYR A 31 -8.85 -6.43 4.55
C TYR A 31 -8.88 -4.90 4.43
N THR A 32 -10.07 -4.32 4.27
CA THR A 32 -10.30 -2.87 4.24
C THR A 32 -11.32 -2.51 5.30
N PHE A 33 -11.02 -1.47 6.05
CA PHE A 33 -11.69 -1.10 7.31
C PHE A 33 -12.00 0.40 7.39
N SER A 34 -11.51 1.22 6.46
CA SER A 34 -11.73 2.68 6.44
C SER A 34 -13.22 3.04 6.44
N GLU A 35 -14.04 2.33 5.67
CA GLU A 35 -15.49 2.55 5.65
C GLU A 35 -16.14 2.30 7.01
N ILE A 36 -15.70 1.24 7.71
CA ILE A 36 -16.19 0.90 9.05
C ILE A 36 -15.74 1.98 10.06
N LEU A 37 -14.48 2.42 9.96
CA LEU A 37 -13.92 3.47 10.80
C LEU A 37 -14.61 4.83 10.57
N ALA A 38 -15.14 5.06 9.35
CA ALA A 38 -15.82 6.30 8.99
C ALA A 38 -17.22 6.43 9.58
N GLU A 39 -17.84 5.33 10.02
CA GLU A 39 -19.19 5.32 10.59
C GLU A 39 -19.25 6.08 11.92
N ASN A 40 -20.29 6.91 12.10
CA ASN A 40 -20.42 7.78 13.27
C ASN A 40 -20.53 6.98 14.58
N ALA A 41 -21.19 5.82 14.56
CA ALA A 41 -21.31 4.93 15.70
C ALA A 41 -19.93 4.43 16.19
N VAL A 42 -19.03 4.11 15.25
CA VAL A 42 -17.67 3.66 15.55
C VAL A 42 -16.80 4.82 16.02
N LYS A 43 -16.90 5.99 15.39
CA LYS A 43 -16.22 7.22 15.85
C LYS A 43 -16.62 7.63 17.27
N GLY A 44 -17.88 7.38 17.65
CA GLY A 44 -18.37 7.63 19.01
C GLY A 44 -17.58 6.89 20.09
N LEU A 45 -17.03 5.71 19.77
CA LEU A 45 -16.24 4.91 20.71
C LEU A 45 -14.92 5.59 21.12
N LEU A 46 -14.36 6.46 20.28
CA LEU A 46 -13.10 7.15 20.55
C LEU A 46 -13.17 8.01 21.83
N ASN A 47 -14.34 8.59 22.11
CA ASN A 47 -14.54 9.44 23.28
C ASN A 47 -14.93 8.65 24.54
N HIS A 48 -15.10 7.33 24.44
CA HIS A 48 -15.49 6.49 25.57
C HIS A 48 -14.26 5.87 26.24
N PRO A 49 -14.08 6.03 27.58
CA PRO A 49 -12.89 5.56 28.28
C PRO A 49 -12.70 4.04 28.24
N GLU A 50 -13.79 3.28 28.17
CA GLU A 50 -13.72 1.80 28.11
C GLU A 50 -13.59 1.26 26.69
N PHE A 51 -14.17 1.96 25.71
CA PHE A 51 -14.33 1.47 24.33
C PHE A 51 -13.33 2.05 23.32
N ALA A 52 -12.59 3.11 23.67
CA ALA A 52 -11.61 3.75 22.77
C ALA A 52 -10.57 2.76 22.23
N ARG A 53 -10.16 1.77 23.04
CA ARG A 53 -9.23 0.70 22.64
C ARG A 53 -9.71 -0.11 21.42
N PHE A 54 -11.02 -0.29 21.23
CA PHE A 54 -11.56 -1.03 20.08
C PHE A 54 -11.58 -0.19 18.81
N TYR A 55 -11.71 1.14 18.95
CA TYR A 55 -11.50 2.05 17.84
C TYR A 55 -10.03 2.03 17.40
N HIS A 56 -9.09 2.10 18.34
CA HIS A 56 -7.65 2.00 18.05
C HIS A 56 -7.27 0.65 17.44
N LEU A 57 -7.89 -0.44 17.89
CA LEU A 57 -7.77 -1.75 17.23
C LEU A 57 -8.16 -1.67 15.74
N LEU A 58 -9.32 -1.10 15.42
CA LEU A 58 -9.74 -0.98 14.02
C LEU A 58 -8.81 -0.06 13.21
N GLN A 59 -8.32 1.02 13.83
CA GLN A 59 -7.36 1.95 13.22
C GLN A 59 -6.01 1.26 12.91
N LEU A 60 -5.53 0.40 13.81
CA LEU A 60 -4.33 -0.42 13.61
C LEU A 60 -4.49 -1.35 12.40
N PHE A 61 -5.65 -2.01 12.26
CA PHE A 61 -5.91 -2.86 11.09
C PHE A 61 -6.08 -2.04 9.81
N ALA A 62 -6.70 -0.87 9.87
CA ALA A 62 -6.85 0.01 8.71
C ALA A 62 -5.49 0.54 8.22
N TYR A 63 -4.64 1.05 9.12
CA TYR A 63 -3.46 1.83 8.71
C TYR A 63 -2.13 1.40 9.35
N GLY A 64 -2.16 0.73 10.49
CA GLY A 64 -0.95 0.43 11.25
C GLY A 64 -0.21 -0.87 10.90
N THR A 65 0.83 -1.24 11.63
CA THR A 65 1.67 -2.41 11.35
C THR A 65 1.75 -3.36 12.53
N TYR A 66 2.23 -4.58 12.29
CA TYR A 66 2.44 -5.55 13.37
C TYR A 66 3.45 -5.05 14.42
N GLU A 67 4.43 -4.24 14.03
CA GLU A 67 5.35 -3.61 14.98
C GLU A 67 4.63 -2.61 15.91
N GLN A 68 3.73 -1.78 15.37
CA GLN A 68 2.93 -0.86 16.18
C GLN A 68 2.04 -1.61 17.17
N TYR A 69 1.45 -2.73 16.77
CA TYR A 69 0.72 -3.60 17.70
C TYR A 69 1.58 -4.07 18.87
N LEU A 70 2.85 -4.40 18.65
CA LEU A 70 3.75 -4.82 19.74
C LEU A 70 4.08 -3.68 20.70
N LEU A 71 4.13 -2.44 20.21
CA LEU A 71 4.37 -1.24 21.03
C LEU A 71 3.14 -0.88 21.87
N GLU A 72 1.95 -1.04 21.31
CA GLU A 72 0.66 -0.65 21.93
C GLU A 72 -0.09 -1.84 22.56
N LYS A 73 0.59 -2.99 22.73
CA LYS A 73 -0.04 -4.25 23.13
C LYS A 73 -0.79 -4.17 24.46
N GLU A 74 -0.32 -3.35 25.40
CA GLU A 74 -0.96 -3.18 26.71
C GLU A 74 -2.23 -2.32 26.66
N GLU A 75 -2.32 -1.43 25.66
CA GLU A 75 -3.46 -0.51 25.48
C GLU A 75 -4.53 -1.10 24.56
N LEU A 76 -4.15 -2.08 23.74
CA LEU A 76 -5.03 -2.76 22.80
C LEU A 76 -5.66 -4.02 23.40
N PRO A 77 -6.83 -4.42 22.90
CA PRO A 77 -7.42 -5.71 23.26
C PRO A 77 -6.57 -6.90 22.77
N GLU A 78 -6.67 -8.04 23.47
CA GLU A 78 -5.99 -9.25 23.04
C GLU A 78 -6.47 -9.72 21.65
N LEU A 79 -5.51 -10.02 20.78
CA LEU A 79 -5.76 -10.50 19.42
C LEU A 79 -5.75 -12.02 19.37
N THR A 80 -6.70 -12.59 18.62
CA THR A 80 -6.68 -14.02 18.29
C THR A 80 -5.53 -14.32 17.32
N HIS A 81 -5.14 -15.59 17.21
CA HIS A 81 -4.11 -16.01 16.27
C HIS A 81 -4.45 -15.62 14.81
N ALA A 82 -5.72 -15.73 14.42
CA ALA A 82 -6.18 -15.35 13.10
C ALA A 82 -6.04 -13.84 12.83
N MET A 83 -6.35 -13.01 13.83
CA MET A 83 -6.17 -11.56 13.75
C MET A 83 -4.70 -11.17 13.62
N ILE A 84 -3.81 -11.81 14.39
CA ILE A 84 -2.36 -11.59 14.29
C ILE A 84 -1.85 -11.96 12.90
N LEU A 85 -2.28 -13.10 12.36
CA LEU A 85 -1.91 -13.54 11.01
C LEU A 85 -2.35 -12.50 9.97
N LYS A 86 -3.59 -12.01 10.06
CA LYS A 86 -4.10 -10.96 9.17
C LYS A 86 -3.30 -9.66 9.30
N LEU A 87 -2.97 -9.22 10.51
CA LEU A 87 -2.19 -8.00 10.71
C LEU A 87 -0.79 -8.12 10.11
N ARG A 88 -0.16 -9.30 10.23
CA ARG A 88 1.12 -9.61 9.56
C ARG A 88 0.96 -9.59 8.03
N GLN A 89 -0.13 -10.14 7.48
CA GLN A 89 -0.42 -10.06 6.05
C GLN A 89 -0.61 -8.61 5.56
N LEU A 90 -1.36 -7.79 6.30
CA LEU A 90 -1.55 -6.36 5.99
C LEU A 90 -0.24 -5.57 6.07
N THR A 91 0.61 -5.93 7.02
CA THR A 91 1.96 -5.36 7.14
C THR A 91 2.81 -5.72 5.92
N LEU A 92 2.78 -6.98 5.47
CA LEU A 92 3.46 -7.42 4.25
C LEU A 92 2.95 -6.67 3.00
N VAL A 93 1.63 -6.48 2.86
CA VAL A 93 1.04 -5.69 1.77
C VAL A 93 1.53 -4.23 1.81
N SER A 94 1.69 -3.66 3.00
CA SER A 94 2.20 -2.29 3.16
C SER A 94 3.64 -2.15 2.67
N MET A 95 4.47 -3.20 2.82
CA MET A 95 5.83 -3.23 2.25
C MET A 95 5.83 -3.24 0.71
N CYS A 96 4.83 -3.89 0.10
CA CYS A 96 4.72 -3.99 -1.36
C CYS A 96 4.56 -2.62 -2.04
N VAL A 97 3.99 -1.64 -1.32
CA VAL A 97 3.84 -0.26 -1.79
C VAL A 97 5.20 0.41 -2.01
N GLN A 98 6.21 0.04 -1.23
CA GLN A 98 7.55 0.63 -1.30
C GLN A 98 8.48 -0.15 -2.24
N HIS A 99 8.44 -1.48 -2.17
CA HIS A 99 9.37 -2.35 -2.90
C HIS A 99 8.66 -3.51 -3.59
N LYS A 100 8.89 -3.68 -4.90
CA LYS A 100 8.39 -4.85 -5.66
C LYS A 100 9.20 -6.12 -5.42
N GLN A 101 10.42 -6.00 -4.91
CA GLN A 101 11.27 -7.11 -4.51
C GLN A 101 11.59 -6.92 -3.04
N ILE A 102 11.04 -7.78 -2.20
CA ILE A 102 11.19 -7.66 -0.74
C ILE A 102 12.20 -8.72 -0.29
N PRO A 103 13.35 -8.33 0.30
CA PRO A 103 14.28 -9.28 0.89
C PRO A 103 13.62 -10.08 2.02
N VAL A 104 13.84 -11.40 2.04
CA VAL A 104 13.26 -12.30 3.06
C VAL A 104 13.65 -11.86 4.48
N LYS A 105 14.90 -11.44 4.68
CA LYS A 105 15.40 -10.95 5.98
C LYS A 105 14.68 -9.70 6.45
N GLU A 106 14.40 -8.78 5.53
CA GLU A 106 13.69 -7.54 5.85
C GLU A 106 12.23 -7.83 6.23
N ALA A 107 11.55 -8.69 5.45
CA ALA A 107 10.20 -9.14 5.77
C ALA A 107 10.13 -9.86 7.12
N MET A 108 11.07 -10.76 7.42
CA MET A 108 11.14 -11.44 8.72
C MET A 108 11.32 -10.48 9.88
N ASN A 109 12.21 -9.49 9.74
CA ASN A 109 12.46 -8.50 10.79
C ASN A 109 11.21 -7.65 11.06
N LEU A 110 10.55 -7.17 10.01
CA LEU A 110 9.38 -6.29 10.14
C LEU A 110 8.16 -7.05 10.72
N LEU A 111 7.98 -8.31 10.33
CA LEU A 111 6.90 -9.17 10.79
C LEU A 111 7.21 -9.86 12.13
N ARG A 112 8.43 -9.67 12.65
CA ARG A 112 8.98 -10.28 13.88
C ARG A 112 8.78 -11.81 13.86
N LEU A 113 9.39 -12.43 12.85
CA LEU A 113 9.35 -13.88 12.61
C LEU A 113 10.73 -14.48 12.85
N ASP A 114 10.76 -15.61 13.54
CA ASP A 114 12.00 -16.37 13.79
C ASP A 114 12.26 -17.42 12.70
N SER A 115 11.24 -17.76 11.90
CA SER A 115 11.29 -18.83 10.91
C SER A 115 10.85 -18.37 9.52
N VAL A 116 11.64 -18.76 8.52
CA VAL A 116 11.29 -18.56 7.10
C VAL A 116 10.02 -19.32 6.72
N LEU A 117 9.74 -20.46 7.38
CA LEU A 117 8.55 -21.25 7.12
C LEU A 117 7.27 -20.49 7.51
N GLU A 118 7.31 -19.74 8.61
CA GLU A 118 6.19 -18.90 9.02
C GLU A 118 5.95 -17.78 8.01
N LEU A 119 7.02 -17.15 7.52
CA LEU A 119 6.91 -16.13 6.48
C LEU A 119 6.31 -16.71 5.19
N GLN A 120 6.73 -17.91 4.79
CA GLN A 120 6.15 -18.61 3.65
C GLN A 120 4.66 -18.92 3.86
N ALA A 121 4.27 -19.38 5.05
CA ALA A 121 2.86 -19.62 5.38
C ALA A 121 2.02 -18.33 5.29
N ILE A 122 2.54 -17.21 5.81
CA ILE A 122 1.91 -15.89 5.70
C ILE A 122 1.77 -15.46 4.23
N PHE A 123 2.85 -15.58 3.45
CA PHE A 123 2.86 -15.25 2.03
C PHE A 123 1.86 -16.09 1.24
N ILE A 124 1.87 -17.40 1.44
CA ILE A 124 0.93 -18.33 0.80
C ILE A 124 -0.50 -17.96 1.20
N GLY A 125 -0.76 -17.76 2.49
CA GLY A 125 -2.08 -17.33 2.98
C GLY A 125 -2.56 -16.03 2.32
N ALA A 126 -1.67 -15.07 2.13
CA ALA A 126 -1.97 -13.81 1.44
C ALA A 126 -2.29 -14.01 -0.04
N VAL A 127 -1.60 -14.93 -0.72
CA VAL A 127 -1.89 -15.30 -2.11
C VAL A 127 -3.24 -15.99 -2.23
N TYR A 128 -3.54 -16.94 -1.35
CA TYR A 128 -4.83 -17.65 -1.34
C TYR A 128 -6.01 -16.73 -1.00
N ALA A 129 -5.81 -15.75 -0.11
CA ALA A 129 -6.80 -14.72 0.18
C ALA A 129 -6.96 -13.68 -0.94
N GLY A 130 -6.15 -13.76 -2.01
CA GLY A 130 -6.22 -12.86 -3.16
C GLY A 130 -5.78 -11.42 -2.85
N ILE A 131 -5.08 -11.20 -1.73
CA ILE A 131 -4.59 -9.87 -1.34
C ILE A 131 -3.20 -9.57 -1.92
N LEU A 132 -2.46 -10.61 -2.31
CA LEU A 132 -1.11 -10.50 -2.83
C LEU A 132 -0.96 -11.46 -4.01
N GLN A 133 -0.24 -11.05 -5.06
CA GLN A 133 0.22 -11.94 -6.11
C GLN A 133 1.72 -11.74 -6.28
N GLY A 134 2.45 -12.85 -6.31
CA GLY A 134 3.89 -12.81 -6.40
C GLY A 134 4.49 -14.20 -6.47
N LYS A 135 5.82 -14.24 -6.49
CA LYS A 135 6.60 -15.48 -6.47
C LYS A 135 7.65 -15.41 -5.38
N TRP A 136 7.90 -16.56 -4.79
CA TRP A 136 9.01 -16.73 -3.86
C TRP A 136 10.27 -17.09 -4.64
N ASN A 137 11.32 -16.29 -4.54
CA ASN A 137 12.62 -16.57 -5.16
C ASN A 137 13.59 -17.10 -4.10
N THR A 138 13.78 -18.41 -4.09
CA THR A 138 14.65 -19.09 -3.12
C THR A 138 16.14 -18.78 -3.36
N GLU A 139 16.56 -18.61 -4.62
CA GLU A 139 17.98 -18.36 -4.95
C GLU A 139 18.44 -16.98 -4.50
N LYS A 140 17.59 -15.97 -4.67
CA LYS A 140 17.91 -14.58 -4.31
C LYS A 140 17.49 -14.21 -2.89
N GLU A 141 16.80 -15.10 -2.17
CA GLU A 141 16.17 -14.81 -0.89
C GLU A 141 15.24 -13.58 -0.95
N THR A 142 14.42 -13.49 -2.00
CA THR A 142 13.50 -12.36 -2.22
C THR A 142 12.08 -12.80 -2.55
N ILE A 143 11.10 -12.02 -2.12
CA ILE A 143 9.70 -12.13 -2.54
C ILE A 143 9.50 -11.16 -3.71
N GLU A 144 9.16 -11.70 -4.88
CA GLU A 144 8.88 -10.93 -6.09
C GLU A 144 7.39 -10.65 -6.18
N VAL A 145 6.98 -9.43 -5.88
CA VAL A 145 5.58 -9.00 -5.85
C VAL A 145 5.18 -8.49 -7.24
N GLN A 146 4.09 -9.06 -7.77
CA GLN A 146 3.52 -8.69 -9.06
C GLN A 146 2.38 -7.68 -8.90
N SER A 147 1.46 -7.97 -7.99
CA SER A 147 0.33 -7.11 -7.67
C SER A 147 -0.10 -7.33 -6.21
N TRP A 148 -0.80 -6.35 -5.64
CA TRP A 148 -1.38 -6.46 -4.31
C TRP A 148 -2.69 -5.69 -4.27
N ARG A 149 -3.57 -6.10 -3.37
CA ARG A 149 -4.81 -5.37 -3.08
C ARG A 149 -4.43 -4.12 -2.29
N SER A 150 -4.99 -2.98 -2.68
CA SER A 150 -4.77 -1.74 -1.92
C SER A 150 -5.31 -1.90 -0.51
N ARG A 151 -4.49 -1.47 0.45
CA ARG A 151 -4.91 -1.24 1.83
C ARG A 151 -5.72 0.07 1.90
N ASP A 152 -6.36 0.31 3.04
CA ASP A 152 -6.95 1.61 3.37
C ASP A 152 -5.92 2.74 3.29
N VAL A 153 -6.38 3.91 2.85
CA VAL A 153 -5.55 5.09 2.63
C VAL A 153 -6.05 6.21 3.53
N GLN A 154 -5.14 6.85 4.27
CA GLN A 154 -5.47 8.01 5.09
C GLN A 154 -5.63 9.27 4.23
N ALA A 155 -6.36 10.27 4.73
CA ALA A 155 -6.60 11.52 4.01
C ALA A 155 -5.28 12.27 3.70
N GLU A 156 -4.30 12.17 4.60
CA GLU A 156 -2.96 12.75 4.46
C GLU A 156 -2.17 12.09 3.31
N GLU A 157 -2.35 10.79 3.12
CA GLU A 157 -1.69 10.03 2.07
C GLU A 157 -2.24 10.37 0.67
N LEU A 158 -3.53 10.71 0.57
CA LEU A 158 -4.14 11.17 -0.69
C LEU A 158 -3.46 12.42 -1.24
N ASN A 159 -3.10 13.35 -0.36
CA ASN A 159 -2.34 14.55 -0.76
C ASN A 159 -0.96 14.19 -1.30
N THR A 160 -0.28 13.24 -0.65
CA THR A 160 1.02 12.73 -1.10
C THR A 160 0.90 12.05 -2.46
N MET A 161 -0.14 11.25 -2.70
CA MET A 161 -0.41 10.62 -3.99
C MET A 161 -0.64 11.66 -5.09
N ARG A 162 -1.47 12.68 -4.83
CA ARG A 162 -1.71 13.79 -5.76
C ARG A 162 -0.42 14.51 -6.15
N LEU A 163 0.45 14.79 -5.17
CA LEU A 163 1.74 15.42 -5.43
C LEU A 163 2.66 14.54 -6.28
N ARG A 164 2.71 13.23 -6.02
CA ARG A 164 3.49 12.27 -6.82
C ARG A 164 3.00 12.23 -8.26
N LEU A 165 1.69 12.16 -8.48
CA LEU A 165 1.09 12.15 -9.82
C LEU A 165 1.36 13.46 -10.56
N SER A 166 1.19 14.61 -9.90
CA SER A 166 1.49 15.91 -10.50
C SER A 166 2.97 16.03 -10.91
N ARG A 167 3.88 15.56 -10.06
CA ARG A 167 5.31 15.51 -10.38
C ARG A 167 5.58 14.60 -11.58
N TRP A 168 4.93 13.44 -11.64
CA TRP A 168 5.09 12.52 -12.77
C TRP A 168 4.58 13.10 -14.09
N ILE A 169 3.43 13.78 -14.07
CA ILE A 169 2.93 14.52 -15.24
C ILE A 169 3.96 15.55 -15.70
N HIS A 170 4.51 16.35 -14.78
CA HIS A 170 5.53 17.33 -15.11
C HIS A 170 6.80 16.69 -15.70
N TYR A 171 7.26 15.57 -15.14
CA TYR A 171 8.38 14.82 -15.72
C TYR A 171 8.08 14.34 -17.15
N CYS A 172 6.88 13.83 -17.42
CA CYS A 172 6.48 13.41 -18.76
C CYS A 172 6.46 14.60 -19.73
N SER A 173 5.92 15.75 -19.31
CA SER A 173 5.92 16.97 -20.13
C SER A 173 7.34 17.43 -20.46
N ASN A 174 8.24 17.47 -19.47
CA ASN A 174 9.63 17.86 -19.69
C ASN A 174 10.36 16.86 -20.60
N ALA A 175 10.06 15.56 -20.51
CA ALA A 175 10.63 14.56 -21.39
C ALA A 175 10.17 14.74 -22.85
N VAL A 176 8.90 15.08 -23.06
CA VAL A 176 8.36 15.41 -24.39
C VAL A 176 9.04 16.66 -24.95
N GLU A 177 9.12 17.74 -24.18
CA GLU A 177 9.81 18.97 -24.59
C GLU A 177 11.29 18.72 -24.91
N GLY A 178 11.96 17.87 -24.12
CA GLY A 178 13.34 17.44 -24.38
C GLY A 178 13.48 16.72 -25.73
N LEU A 179 12.54 15.82 -26.06
CA LEU A 179 12.52 15.13 -27.35
C LEU A 179 12.23 16.08 -28.51
N GLU A 180 11.29 17.01 -28.36
CA GLU A 180 10.99 18.03 -29.39
C GLU A 180 12.22 18.90 -29.69
N ASN A 181 12.94 19.34 -28.65
CA ASN A 181 14.18 20.10 -28.82
C ASN A 181 15.27 19.30 -29.55
N ILE A 182 15.40 17.99 -29.29
CA ILE A 182 16.35 17.13 -30.00
C ILE A 182 15.99 17.04 -31.49
N VAL A 183 14.71 16.88 -31.82
CA VAL A 183 14.23 16.84 -33.21
C VAL A 183 14.55 18.15 -33.92
N THR A 184 14.19 19.30 -33.34
CA THR A 184 14.45 20.61 -33.95
C THR A 184 15.96 20.87 -34.12
N ASN A 185 16.79 20.46 -33.16
CA ASN A 185 18.24 20.61 -33.29
C ASN A 185 18.82 19.70 -34.38
N ALA A 186 18.31 18.48 -34.54
CA ALA A 186 18.71 17.59 -35.62
C ALA A 186 18.31 18.15 -36.99
N GLU A 187 17.09 18.68 -37.14
CA GLU A 187 16.63 19.33 -38.37
C GLU A 187 17.51 20.54 -38.74
N LYS A 188 17.87 21.38 -37.76
CA LYS A 188 18.81 22.50 -37.98
C LYS A 188 20.19 22.02 -38.41
N ALA A 189 20.74 21.00 -37.75
CA ALA A 189 22.05 20.46 -38.09
C ALA A 189 22.08 19.88 -39.52
N ILE A 190 21.00 19.23 -39.96
CA ILE A 190 20.85 18.74 -41.35
C ILE A 190 20.84 19.92 -42.31
N ALA A 191 20.02 20.95 -42.06
CA ALA A 191 19.95 22.14 -42.90
C ALA A 191 21.29 22.89 -42.99
N ASP A 192 22.01 23.01 -41.88
CA ASP A 192 23.34 23.62 -41.82
C ASP A 192 24.38 22.81 -42.61
N ALA A 193 24.31 21.47 -42.56
CA ALA A 193 25.17 20.59 -43.34
C ALA A 193 24.93 20.74 -44.85
N GLU A 194 23.66 20.72 -45.30
CA GLU A 194 23.29 20.94 -46.71
C GLU A 194 23.77 22.32 -47.21
N ALA A 195 23.58 23.36 -46.40
CA ALA A 195 24.03 24.72 -46.74
C ALA A 195 25.56 24.81 -46.87
N ASN A 196 26.31 24.07 -46.06
CA ASN A 196 27.76 24.02 -46.12
C ASN A 196 28.26 23.23 -47.34
N GLU A 197 27.61 22.13 -47.71
CA GLU A 197 27.92 21.37 -48.94
C GLU A 197 27.70 22.22 -50.19
N LEU A 198 26.59 22.96 -50.27
CA LEU A 198 26.31 23.90 -51.37
C LEU A 198 27.38 25.00 -51.48
N LYS A 199 27.82 25.56 -50.36
CA LYS A 199 28.92 26.55 -50.35
C LYS A 199 30.24 25.95 -50.83
N ALA A 200 30.55 24.72 -50.44
CA ALA A 200 31.76 24.03 -50.87
C ALA A 200 31.73 23.78 -52.38
N LEU A 201 30.62 23.29 -52.93
CA LEU A 201 30.47 23.04 -54.37
C LEU A 201 30.63 24.32 -55.22
N ASN A 202 30.07 25.44 -54.77
CA ASN A 202 30.21 26.74 -55.44
C ASN A 202 31.63 27.33 -55.37
N TYR A 203 32.49 26.84 -54.46
CA TYR A 203 33.88 27.28 -54.35
C TYR A 203 34.82 26.57 -55.33
N PHE A 204 34.40 25.44 -55.90
CA PHE A 204 35.18 24.62 -56.84
C PHE A 204 34.72 24.76 -58.31
N SER A 205 33.67 25.55 -58.58
CA SER A 205 33.17 25.90 -59.92
C SER A 205 33.64 27.28 -60.36
#